data_AF-A0A356QFH2-F1
#
_entry.id   AF-A0A356QFH2-F1
#
_cell.length_a   1.000
_cell.length_b   1.000
_cell.length_c   1.000
_cell.angle_alpha   90.00
_cell.angle_beta   90.00
_cell.angle_gamma   90.00
#
_symmetry.space_group_name_H-M   'P 1'
#
loop_
_entity.id
_entity.type
_entity.pdbx_description
1 polymer ?
#
loop_
_entity_poly.entity_id
_entity_poly.type
_entity_poly.pdbx_seq_one_letter_code
_entity_poly.pdbx_strand_id
1 'polypeptide(L)'
;MQAADLPNNETQRLTALHALNVLDTPADTAFDRITELACELFDVPIALVSLVDKERQWFKAHSGLEAYETNRDISFCAHAVAANRPLVIEDTKNDPRFADNPLVLEQPHIRFYAGHPLCPSDDQLPVGTLC
;
A
#
# COMPACT_ATOMS: atom_id res chain seq x y z
N MET A 1 8.26 -10.25 -12.15
CA MET A 1 7.41 -9.28 -11.45
C MET A 1 7.86 -7.93 -11.92
N GLN A 2 6.91 -7.04 -12.16
CA GLN A 2 7.20 -5.69 -12.64
C GLN A 2 7.16 -4.74 -11.44
N ALA A 3 8.29 -4.10 -11.12
CA ALA A 3 8.30 -3.04 -10.13
C ALA A 3 7.47 -1.84 -10.62
N ALA A 4 6.87 -1.10 -9.68
CA ALA A 4 6.15 0.12 -10.01
C ALA A 4 7.08 1.19 -10.61
N ASP A 5 6.58 1.89 -11.63
CA ASP A 5 7.29 3.06 -12.17
C ASP A 5 7.38 4.15 -11.10
N LEU A 6 8.48 4.90 -11.11
CA LEU A 6 8.60 6.09 -10.28
C LEU A 6 7.83 7.24 -10.94
N PRO A 7 6.94 7.94 -10.20
CA PRO A 7 6.35 9.19 -10.66
C PRO A 7 7.41 10.20 -11.08
N ASN A 8 7.13 11.01 -12.11
CA ASN A 8 8.02 12.10 -12.53
C ASN A 8 8.30 13.11 -11.39
N ASN A 9 7.40 13.19 -10.41
CA ASN A 9 7.46 14.06 -9.25
C ASN A 9 7.76 13.29 -7.94
N GLU A 10 8.45 12.15 -8.04
CA GLU A 10 8.77 11.29 -6.88
C GLU A 10 9.47 12.04 -5.74
N THR A 11 10.40 12.94 -6.04
CA THR A 11 11.07 13.75 -5.00
C THR A 11 10.08 14.63 -4.23
N GLN A 12 9.09 15.21 -4.91
CA GLN A 12 8.05 16.03 -4.27
C GLN A 12 7.13 15.17 -3.41
N ARG A 13 6.75 13.98 -3.91
CA ARG A 13 5.93 13.01 -3.19
C ARG A 13 6.60 12.53 -1.89
N LEU A 14 7.88 12.17 -1.96
CA LEU A 14 8.67 11.78 -0.79
C LEU A 14 8.81 12.93 0.21
N THR A 15 9.02 14.16 -0.28
CA THR A 15 9.06 15.35 0.58
C THR A 15 7.73 15.53 1.33
N ALA A 16 6.59 15.37 0.64
CA ALA A 16 5.27 15.44 1.25
C ALA A 16 5.06 14.34 2.30
N LEU A 17 5.43 13.09 1.98
CA LEU A 17 5.36 11.97 2.92
C LEU A 17 6.18 12.23 4.19
N HIS A 18 7.43 12.68 4.05
CA HIS A 18 8.32 12.93 5.18
C HIS A 18 7.85 14.12 6.03
N ALA A 19 7.22 15.14 5.41
CA ALA A 19 6.65 16.28 6.12
C ALA A 19 5.51 15.89 7.10
N LEU A 20 4.87 14.74 6.90
CA LEU A 20 3.84 14.22 7.81
C LEU A 20 4.40 13.68 9.13
N ASN A 21 5.71 13.39 9.20
CA ASN A 21 6.36 12.80 10.38
C ASN A 21 5.64 11.54 10.90
N VAL A 22 5.10 10.73 10.00
CA VAL A 22 4.27 9.56 10.33
C VAL A 22 5.02 8.23 10.18
N LEU A 23 6.08 8.19 9.37
CA LEU A 23 6.92 6.99 9.20
C LEU A 23 7.65 6.65 10.50
N ASP A 24 7.81 5.34 10.75
CA ASP A 24 8.51 4.79 11.94
C ASP A 24 7.96 5.29 13.28
N THR A 25 6.70 5.73 13.30
CA THR A 25 6.00 6.10 14.52
C THR A 25 5.29 4.89 15.14
N PRO A 26 5.01 4.89 16.45
CA PRO A 26 4.23 3.85 17.09
C PRO A 26 2.86 3.63 16.43
N ALA A 27 2.27 2.47 16.70
CA ALA A 27 0.89 2.17 16.34
C ALA A 27 -0.07 3.25 16.86
N ASP A 28 -1.15 3.48 16.11
CA ASP A 28 -2.12 4.51 16.41
C ASP A 28 -3.53 3.93 16.26
N THR A 29 -4.25 3.89 17.37
CA THR A 29 -5.58 3.31 17.48
C THR A 29 -6.60 3.88 16.49
N ALA A 30 -6.40 5.12 16.01
CA ALA A 30 -7.27 5.69 14.99
C ALA A 30 -7.09 4.99 13.63
N PHE A 31 -5.85 4.67 13.25
CA PHE A 31 -5.56 3.95 12.02
C PHE A 31 -5.88 2.46 12.16
N ASP A 32 -5.63 1.86 13.32
CA ASP A 32 -5.95 0.44 13.58
C ASP A 32 -7.46 0.16 13.39
N ARG A 33 -8.31 1.06 13.92
CA ARG A 33 -9.77 0.98 13.73
C ARG A 33 -10.19 1.05 12.26
N ILE A 34 -9.44 1.76 11.42
CA ILE A 34 -9.76 1.87 9.98
C ILE A 34 -9.49 0.54 9.29
N THR A 35 -8.36 -0.11 9.57
CA THR A 35 -8.03 -1.40 8.96
C THR A 35 -8.92 -2.53 9.49
N GLU A 36 -9.23 -2.51 10.80
CA GLU A 36 -10.20 -3.44 11.40
C GLU A 36 -11.58 -3.31 10.75
N LEU A 37 -12.09 -2.08 10.64
CA LEU A 37 -13.38 -1.82 10.00
C LEU A 37 -13.39 -2.21 8.52
N ALA A 38 -12.28 -1.99 7.79
CA ALA A 38 -12.17 -2.41 6.40
C ALA A 38 -12.24 -3.93 6.26
N CYS A 39 -11.53 -4.68 7.10
CA CYS A 39 -11.64 -6.14 7.16
C CYS A 39 -13.09 -6.59 7.40
N GLU A 40 -13.77 -5.99 8.39
CA GLU A 40 -15.16 -6.34 8.74
C GLU A 40 -16.17 -6.00 7.63
N LEU A 41 -16.06 -4.81 7.03
CA LEU A 41 -17.03 -4.33 6.03
C LEU A 41 -16.91 -5.08 4.70
N PHE A 42 -15.69 -5.45 4.30
CA PHE A 42 -15.42 -6.06 3.01
C PHE A 42 -15.22 -7.58 3.10
N ASP A 43 -15.29 -8.17 4.30
CA ASP A 43 -15.03 -9.60 4.55
C ASP A 43 -13.68 -10.05 3.96
N VAL A 44 -12.64 -9.26 4.23
CA VAL A 44 -11.27 -9.53 3.75
C VAL A 44 -10.34 -9.85 4.92
N PRO A 45 -9.40 -10.81 4.75
CA PRO A 45 -8.52 -11.22 5.83
C PRO A 45 -7.43 -10.20 6.15
N ILE A 46 -7.14 -9.26 5.24
CA ILE A 46 -6.04 -8.29 5.36
C ILE A 46 -6.54 -6.91 4.92
N ALA A 47 -6.22 -5.89 5.71
CA ALA A 47 -6.35 -4.50 5.33
C ALA A 47 -5.19 -3.68 5.93
N LEU A 48 -4.69 -2.70 5.18
CA LEU A 48 -3.48 -1.95 5.50
C LEU A 48 -3.67 -0.45 5.24
N VAL A 49 -3.14 0.37 6.15
CA VAL A 49 -2.77 1.75 5.84
C VAL A 49 -1.29 1.73 5.50
N SER A 50 -1.00 1.74 4.20
CA SER A 50 0.32 1.51 3.62
C SER A 50 0.91 2.82 3.11
N LEU A 51 2.14 3.14 3.49
CA LEU A 51 2.86 4.34 3.05
C LEU A 51 4.06 3.94 2.21
N VAL A 52 4.20 4.53 1.02
CA VAL A 52 5.25 4.16 0.06
C VAL A 52 6.42 5.12 0.22
N ASP A 53 7.48 4.68 0.88
CA ASP A 53 8.74 5.43 1.03
C ASP A 53 9.68 5.12 -0.15
N LYS A 54 10.92 5.62 -0.11
CA LYS A 54 11.87 5.50 -1.21
C LYS A 54 12.13 4.04 -1.63
N GLU A 55 12.49 3.19 -0.68
CA GLU A 55 12.92 1.80 -0.92
C GLU A 55 11.95 0.76 -0.34
N ARG A 56 10.99 1.20 0.48
CA ARG A 56 10.07 0.33 1.22
C ARG A 56 8.62 0.79 1.13
N GLN A 57 7.74 -0.14 1.41
CA GLN A 57 6.35 0.08 1.76
C GLN A 57 6.21 -0.17 3.26
N TRP A 58 5.88 0.86 4.03
CA TRP A 58 5.77 0.81 5.48
C TRP A 58 4.30 0.87 5.93
N PHE A 59 3.89 0.04 6.89
CA PHE A 59 2.50 -0.04 7.33
C PHE A 59 2.26 0.79 8.59
N LYS A 60 1.46 1.86 8.46
CA LYS A 60 1.03 2.67 9.61
C LYS A 60 0.03 1.93 10.49
N ALA A 61 -0.81 1.12 9.85
CA ALA A 61 -1.71 0.17 10.50
C ALA A 61 -1.85 -1.06 9.61
N HIS A 62 -2.01 -2.22 10.23
CA HIS A 62 -2.18 -3.49 9.55
C HIS A 62 -3.11 -4.39 10.36
N SER A 63 -4.08 -4.99 9.69
CA SER A 63 -4.96 -6.02 10.26
C SER A 63 -4.79 -7.30 9.45
N GLY A 64 -4.61 -8.44 10.12
CA GLY A 64 -4.50 -9.76 9.50
C GLY A 64 -3.18 -10.07 8.78
N LEU A 65 -2.17 -9.22 8.93
CA LEU A 65 -0.80 -9.42 8.44
C LEU A 65 0.19 -9.12 9.58
N GLU A 66 1.19 -9.98 9.79
CA GLU A 66 2.20 -9.78 10.85
C GLU A 66 3.39 -8.90 10.43
N ALA A 67 3.55 -8.66 9.13
CA ALA A 67 4.60 -7.80 8.61
C ALA A 67 4.31 -6.33 8.91
N TYR A 68 5.37 -5.56 9.17
CA TYR A 68 5.32 -4.09 9.39
C TYR A 68 5.76 -3.29 8.16
N GLU A 69 6.50 -3.93 7.26
CA GLU A 69 6.94 -3.34 6.00
C GLU A 69 7.27 -4.43 4.98
N THR A 70 7.44 -4.00 3.73
CA THR A 70 7.88 -4.82 2.60
C THR A 70 8.78 -3.97 1.70
N ASN A 71 9.57 -4.59 0.83
CA ASN A 71 10.31 -3.83 -0.17
C ASN A 71 9.33 -3.16 -1.15
N ARG A 72 9.70 -1.98 -1.67
CA ARG A 72 8.86 -1.23 -2.60
C ARG A 72 8.70 -1.93 -3.95
N ASP A 73 9.70 -2.68 -4.39
CA ASP A 73 9.69 -3.40 -5.68
C ASP A 73 8.63 -4.51 -5.75
N ILE A 74 8.23 -5.06 -4.60
CA ILE A 74 7.18 -6.08 -4.48
C ILE A 74 5.81 -5.50 -4.07
N SER A 75 5.70 -4.18 -3.94
CA SER A 75 4.51 -3.49 -3.43
C SER A 75 3.44 -3.27 -4.50
N PHE A 76 2.22 -3.77 -4.24
CA PHE A 76 1.03 -3.39 -5.00
C PHE A 76 0.69 -1.90 -4.86
N CYS A 77 0.84 -1.37 -3.64
CA CYS A 77 0.50 0.01 -3.31
C CYS A 77 1.37 1.01 -4.09
N ALA A 78 2.63 0.67 -4.36
CA ALA A 78 3.52 1.48 -5.18
C ALA A 78 2.96 1.70 -6.60
N HIS A 79 2.29 0.70 -7.21
CA HIS A 79 1.64 0.88 -8.50
C HIS A 79 0.41 1.79 -8.41
N ALA A 80 -0.39 1.68 -7.36
CA ALA A 80 -1.56 2.54 -7.15
C ALA A 80 -1.15 4.01 -6.92
N VAL A 81 -0.14 4.23 -6.09
CA VAL A 81 0.48 5.54 -5.84
C VAL A 81 1.06 6.11 -7.13
N ALA A 82 1.80 5.31 -7.90
CA ALA A 82 2.42 5.76 -9.14
C ALA A 82 1.39 6.19 -10.19
N ALA A 83 0.28 5.46 -10.30
CA ALA A 83 -0.79 5.77 -11.23
C ALA A 83 -1.76 6.85 -10.71
N ASN A 84 -1.64 7.27 -9.45
CA ASN A 84 -2.56 8.15 -8.74
C ASN A 84 -4.05 7.82 -9.00
N ARG A 85 -4.38 6.53 -8.89
CA ARG A 85 -5.75 6.04 -9.08
C ARG A 85 -5.96 4.73 -8.32
N PRO A 86 -7.22 4.37 -8.00
CA PRO A 86 -7.52 3.07 -7.42
C PRO A 86 -6.98 1.94 -8.28
N LEU A 87 -6.39 0.94 -7.63
CA LEU A 87 -5.93 -0.29 -8.26
C LEU A 87 -6.74 -1.45 -7.70
N VAL A 88 -7.56 -2.07 -8.56
CA VAL A 88 -8.35 -3.25 -8.21
C VAL A 88 -7.89 -4.41 -9.09
N ILE A 89 -7.60 -5.54 -8.46
CA ILE A 89 -7.13 -6.76 -9.09
C ILE A 89 -7.95 -7.90 -8.51
N GLU A 90 -8.78 -8.53 -9.36
CA GLU A 90 -9.65 -9.63 -8.95
C GLU A 90 -8.86 -10.92 -8.65
N ASP A 91 -7.85 -11.20 -9.48
CA ASP A 91 -6.92 -12.32 -9.28
C ASP A 91 -5.50 -11.94 -9.74
N THR A 92 -4.60 -11.74 -8.78
CA THR A 92 -3.19 -11.39 -8.99
C THR A 92 -2.42 -12.44 -9.79
N LYS A 93 -2.87 -13.70 -9.87
CA LYS A 93 -2.25 -14.72 -10.73
C LYS A 93 -2.45 -14.44 -12.22
N ASN A 94 -3.54 -13.74 -12.56
CA ASN A 94 -3.87 -13.39 -13.93
C ASN A 94 -3.34 -12.01 -14.31
N ASP A 95 -2.75 -11.28 -13.36
CA ASP A 95 -2.15 -9.97 -13.60
C ASP A 95 -0.65 -10.09 -13.89
N PRO A 96 -0.18 -9.77 -15.12
CA PRO A 96 1.22 -9.91 -15.50
C PRO A 96 2.20 -9.13 -14.62
N ARG A 97 1.74 -8.09 -13.92
CA ARG A 97 2.58 -7.28 -13.02
C ARG A 97 2.95 -8.06 -11.76
N PHE A 98 2.05 -8.94 -11.30
CA PHE A 98 2.10 -9.56 -9.97
C PHE A 98 2.08 -11.09 -9.98
N ALA A 99 1.85 -11.75 -11.12
CA ALA A 99 1.69 -13.20 -11.20
C ALA A 99 2.88 -14.00 -10.61
N ASP A 100 4.08 -13.43 -10.66
CA ASP A 100 5.31 -13.98 -10.10
C ASP A 100 5.86 -13.18 -8.90
N ASN A 101 5.02 -12.36 -8.25
CA ASN A 101 5.35 -11.65 -7.02
C ASN A 101 5.40 -12.62 -5.83
N PRO A 102 6.41 -12.54 -4.93
CA PRO A 102 6.51 -13.39 -3.74
C PRO A 102 5.24 -13.40 -2.87
N LEU A 103 4.57 -12.24 -2.71
CA LEU A 103 3.34 -12.14 -1.91
C LEU A 103 2.14 -12.89 -2.55
N VAL A 104 2.24 -13.24 -3.83
CA VAL A 104 1.24 -14.01 -4.58
C VAL A 104 1.59 -15.49 -4.58
N LEU A 105 2.86 -15.82 -4.79
CA LEU A 105 3.36 -17.20 -4.89
C LEU A 105 3.52 -17.86 -3.53
N GLU A 106 4.01 -17.12 -2.55
CA GLU A 106 4.30 -17.55 -1.18
C GLU A 106 3.30 -16.90 -0.21
N GLN A 107 3.47 -17.07 1.10
CA GLN A 107 2.61 -16.42 2.08
C GLN A 107 2.66 -14.89 1.91
N PRO A 108 1.50 -14.19 1.95
CA PRO A 108 0.17 -14.67 2.36
C PRO A 108 -0.71 -15.18 1.21
N HIS A 109 -0.16 -15.39 0.01
CA HIS A 109 -0.86 -15.86 -1.19
C HIS A 109 -1.96 -14.90 -1.66
N ILE A 110 -1.67 -13.59 -1.71
CA ILE A 110 -2.60 -12.54 -2.13
C ILE A 110 -3.20 -12.90 -3.49
N ARG A 111 -4.54 -12.89 -3.59
CA ARG A 111 -5.31 -13.11 -4.83
C ARG A 111 -6.09 -11.87 -5.23
N PHE A 112 -6.86 -11.34 -4.30
CA PHE A 112 -7.56 -10.08 -4.48
C PHE A 112 -6.72 -8.94 -3.90
N TYR A 113 -6.71 -7.80 -4.58
CA TYR A 113 -6.14 -6.55 -4.09
C TYR A 113 -7.02 -5.38 -4.52
N ALA A 114 -7.34 -4.48 -3.59
CA ALA A 114 -8.02 -3.23 -3.88
C ALA A 114 -7.40 -2.09 -3.08
N GLY A 115 -6.56 -1.28 -3.72
CA GLY A 115 -5.90 -0.14 -3.07
C GLY A 115 -6.42 1.19 -3.56
N HIS A 116 -6.81 2.06 -2.63
CA HIS A 116 -7.13 3.46 -2.90
C HIS A 116 -5.97 4.38 -2.47
N PRO A 117 -5.44 5.24 -3.35
CA PRO A 117 -4.37 6.17 -3.00
C PRO A 117 -4.77 7.15 -1.88
N LEU A 118 -3.85 7.39 -0.94
CA LEU A 118 -4.01 8.37 0.14
C LEU A 118 -3.18 9.61 -0.17
N CYS A 119 -3.85 10.75 -0.30
CA CYS A 119 -3.22 12.05 -0.45
C CYS A 119 -3.28 12.80 0.90
N PRO A 120 -2.21 13.50 1.31
CA PRO A 120 -2.26 14.28 2.55
C PRO A 120 -3.22 15.50 2.47
N SER A 121 -3.46 16.00 1.26
CA SER A 121 -4.50 16.98 0.93
C SER A 121 -4.88 16.88 -0.56
N ASP A 122 -6.00 17.48 -0.97
CA ASP A 122 -6.56 17.36 -2.34
C ASP A 122 -5.58 17.77 -3.45
N ASP A 123 -4.71 18.74 -3.18
CA ASP A 123 -3.71 19.25 -4.14
C ASP A 123 -2.35 18.53 -4.05
N GLN A 124 -2.20 17.54 -3.17
CA GLN A 124 -0.94 16.83 -2.95
C GLN A 124 -0.91 15.46 -3.58
N LEU A 125 0.31 15.00 -3.84
CA LEU A 125 0.58 13.70 -4.44
C LEU A 125 0.25 12.56 -3.46
N PRO A 126 -0.21 11.40 -3.96
CA PRO A 126 -0.48 10.26 -3.12
C PRO A 126 0.80 9.78 -2.43
N VAL A 127 0.74 9.54 -1.13
CA VAL A 127 1.89 9.09 -0.33
C VAL A 127 1.80 7.62 0.06
N GLY A 128 0.63 7.00 -0.14
CA GLY A 128 0.33 5.65 0.29
C GLY A 128 -1.03 5.17 -0.22
N THR A 129 -1.57 4.13 0.40
CA THR A 129 -2.90 3.59 0.11
C THR A 129 -3.61 3.11 1.38
N LEU A 130 -4.94 3.11 1.34
CA LEU A 130 -5.75 2.14 2.10
C LEU A 130 -6.02 0.97 1.15
N CYS A 131 -5.65 -0.25 1.54
CA CYS A 131 -5.80 -1.44 0.71
C CYS A 131 -6.14 -2.70 1.48
#